data_AF-A0A0F7Z752-F1
#
_entry.id   AF-A0A0F7Z752-F1
#
_cell.length_a   1.000
_cell.length_b   1.000
_cell.length_c   1.000
_cell.angle_alpha   90.00
_cell.angle_beta   90.00
_cell.angle_gamma   90.00
#
_symmetry.space_group_name_H-M   'P 1'
#
loop_
_entity.id
_entity.type
_entity.pdbx_description
1 polymer ?
#
loop_
_entity_poly.entity_id
_entity_poly.type
_entity_poly.pdbx_seq_one_letter_code
_entity_poly.pdbx_strand_id
1 'polypeptide(L)'
;MSRLGSVQQKVPCLFVTQVKEEPSAKRERQSFKVLATNSISKKALAADIYNAIPTEKVDGTCCYITTYKGHPYLWARLDRKPNKQAEKKFKQFMYSAEHSKGFTWNIEEDFRSVPECWIPAKDIEYYNGKPFPDENGHIPGWVPVEKNSKLYCWHSSAVDYEYELALILKHHAEQPDLLEICPVPLIEIAEQTLELIGTNINANPYGLGNKKHPVHLLVLHGTFKIKNAPSINRNDILTWLDGCKEGKIEGIVWHCRDGNLIKLHRHHLGLSWPIADPSLTSKPVTVTFCRSKYNFEPKTLFHYFSKLDGHRFNSLRDIISDL
;
A
#
# COMPACT_ATOMS: atom_id res chain seq x y z
N MET A 1 -6.61 10.26 16.87
CA MET A 1 -5.31 9.55 16.76
C MET A 1 -4.37 10.43 15.97
N SER A 2 -3.12 10.59 16.39
CA SER A 2 -2.11 11.27 15.57
C SER A 2 -1.94 10.53 14.24
N ARG A 3 -1.90 11.29 13.13
CA ARG A 3 -1.73 10.72 11.79
C ARG A 3 -0.34 10.08 11.72
N LEU A 4 -0.28 8.82 11.28
CA LEU A 4 0.98 8.12 11.07
C LEU A 4 1.55 8.49 9.68
N GLY A 5 2.86 8.30 9.50
CA GLY A 5 3.57 8.70 8.27
C GLY A 5 2.91 8.21 6.98
N SER A 6 3.03 9.01 5.91
CA SER A 6 2.43 8.74 4.59
C SER A 6 3.47 8.22 3.60
N VAL A 7 3.04 7.40 2.63
CA VAL A 7 3.92 6.83 1.60
C VAL A 7 4.22 7.87 0.53
N GLN A 8 5.31 8.63 0.69
CA GLN A 8 5.75 9.61 -0.32
C GLN A 8 6.78 9.01 -1.29
N GLN A 9 7.72 8.23 -0.75
CA GLN A 9 8.77 7.56 -1.53
C GLN A 9 8.68 6.03 -1.46
N LYS A 10 9.57 5.36 -2.19
CA LYS A 10 9.76 3.91 -2.04
C LYS A 10 10.26 3.62 -0.62
N VAL A 11 9.42 2.96 0.17
CA VAL A 11 9.73 2.60 1.56
C VAL A 11 10.94 1.63 1.61
N PRO A 12 12.05 2.00 2.27
CA PRO A 12 13.24 1.15 2.38
C PRO A 12 13.02 -0.10 3.26
N CYS A 13 13.87 -1.11 3.05
CA CYS A 13 13.84 -2.33 3.86
C CYS A 13 14.47 -2.12 5.24
N LEU A 14 13.93 -2.77 6.28
CA LEU A 14 14.49 -2.78 7.63
C LEU A 14 15.93 -3.28 7.66
N PHE A 15 16.19 -4.38 6.94
CA PHE A 15 17.52 -4.98 6.84
C PHE A 15 18.16 -4.67 5.51
N VAL A 16 19.50 -4.67 5.48
CA VAL A 16 20.26 -4.72 4.23
C VAL A 16 19.83 -5.96 3.45
N THR A 17 19.53 -5.81 2.17
CA THR A 17 19.12 -6.91 1.30
C THR A 17 20.28 -7.41 0.45
N GLN A 18 20.31 -8.71 0.21
CA GLN A 18 21.24 -9.38 -0.70
C GLN A 18 20.48 -10.16 -1.77
N VAL A 19 21.06 -10.24 -2.96
CA VAL A 19 20.57 -11.09 -4.05
C VAL A 19 21.23 -12.46 -3.90
N LYS A 20 20.43 -13.53 -3.96
CA LYS A 20 20.90 -14.91 -4.06
C LYS A 20 20.44 -15.52 -5.37
N GLU A 21 21.34 -16.19 -6.08
CA GLU A 21 21.07 -16.94 -7.33
C GLU A 21 20.34 -18.26 -7.05
N GLU A 22 19.17 -18.14 -6.41
CA GLU A 22 18.26 -19.24 -6.10
C GLU A 22 16.86 -18.85 -6.55
N PRO A 23 16.04 -19.78 -7.07
CA PRO A 23 14.69 -19.48 -7.52
C PRO A 23 13.83 -18.75 -6.48
N SER A 24 13.11 -17.72 -6.92
CA SER A 24 12.20 -16.96 -6.09
C SER A 24 10.90 -17.72 -5.84
N ALA A 25 10.50 -17.85 -4.57
CA ALA A 25 9.15 -18.30 -4.22
C ALA A 25 8.06 -17.25 -4.53
N LYS A 26 8.44 -16.00 -4.82
CA LYS A 26 7.50 -14.89 -5.08
C LYS A 26 7.07 -14.80 -6.54
N ARG A 27 7.94 -15.18 -7.48
CA ARG A 27 7.71 -15.02 -8.92
C ARG A 27 8.15 -16.28 -9.66
N GLU A 28 7.20 -16.92 -10.31
CA GLU A 28 7.47 -18.03 -11.21
C GLU A 28 8.49 -17.58 -12.28
N ARG A 29 9.54 -18.38 -12.51
CA ARG A 29 10.64 -18.12 -13.47
C ARG A 29 11.68 -17.06 -13.07
N GLN A 30 11.61 -16.48 -11.88
CA GLN A 30 12.70 -15.65 -11.39
C GLN A 30 13.81 -16.55 -10.80
N SER A 31 14.99 -16.55 -11.41
CA SER A 31 16.14 -17.41 -11.04
C SER A 31 16.90 -16.96 -9.79
N PHE A 32 16.56 -15.79 -9.24
CA PHE A 32 17.19 -15.21 -8.06
C PHE A 32 16.14 -14.77 -7.04
N LYS A 33 16.53 -14.66 -5.77
CA LYS A 33 15.69 -14.09 -4.70
C LYS A 33 16.43 -12.99 -3.94
N VAL A 34 15.67 -12.01 -3.46
CA VAL A 34 16.20 -10.92 -2.63
C VAL A 34 15.85 -11.21 -1.18
N LEU A 35 16.86 -11.38 -0.34
CA LEU A 35 16.69 -11.70 1.08
C LEU A 35 17.27 -10.62 1.98
N ALA A 36 16.64 -10.40 3.12
CA ALA A 36 17.18 -9.64 4.24
C ALA A 36 18.37 -10.39 4.86
N THR A 37 19.44 -9.64 5.11
CA THR A 37 20.57 -10.05 5.94
C THR A 37 20.24 -9.86 7.43
N ASN A 38 21.20 -10.16 8.31
CA ASN A 38 21.05 -9.89 9.75
C ASN A 38 21.34 -8.42 10.11
N SER A 39 21.81 -7.59 9.16
CA SER A 39 22.24 -6.21 9.43
C SER A 39 21.10 -5.23 9.16
N ILE A 40 20.77 -4.40 10.16
CA ILE A 40 19.80 -3.32 10.01
C ILE A 40 20.34 -2.28 9.01
N SER A 41 19.47 -1.74 8.16
CA SER A 41 19.87 -0.76 7.15
C SER A 41 20.23 0.58 7.79
N LYS A 42 21.18 1.31 7.18
CA LYS A 42 21.57 2.65 7.65
C LYS A 42 20.38 3.62 7.67
N LYS A 43 19.48 3.51 6.70
CA LYS A 43 18.24 4.32 6.64
C LYS A 43 17.33 4.04 7.83
N ALA A 44 17.16 2.77 8.23
CA ALA A 44 16.37 2.42 9.41
C ALA A 44 16.99 2.94 10.72
N LEU A 45 18.31 2.82 10.87
CA LEU A 45 19.00 3.37 12.05
C LEU A 45 18.91 4.89 12.12
N ALA A 46 19.10 5.58 10.99
CA ALA A 46 18.99 7.04 10.91
C ALA A 46 17.58 7.55 11.25
N ALA A 47 16.55 6.75 10.96
CA ALA A 47 15.16 7.06 11.26
C ALA A 47 14.71 6.65 12.69
N ASP A 48 15.63 6.27 13.58
CA ASP A 48 15.31 5.87 14.96
C ASP A 48 14.28 4.72 15.05
N ILE A 49 14.53 3.66 14.28
CA ILE A 49 13.62 2.52 14.12
C ILE A 49 13.17 1.86 15.45
N TYR A 50 14.00 1.91 16.48
CA TYR A 50 13.70 1.31 17.79
C TYR A 50 12.56 2.02 18.54
N ASN A 51 12.27 3.27 18.20
CA ASN A 51 11.17 4.05 18.76
C ASN A 51 9.97 4.18 17.81
N ALA A 52 10.01 3.48 16.66
CA ALA A 52 8.98 3.55 15.64
C ALA A 52 7.74 2.72 16.00
N ILE A 53 6.59 3.10 15.44
CA ILE A 53 5.31 2.40 15.66
C ILE A 53 5.14 1.32 14.57
N PRO A 54 5.10 0.03 14.93
CA PRO A 54 4.90 -1.05 13.98
C PRO A 54 3.43 -1.23 13.62
N THR A 55 3.17 -1.40 12.32
CA THR A 55 1.83 -1.61 11.76
C THR A 55 1.88 -2.74 10.73
N GLU A 56 0.74 -3.40 10.52
CA GLU A 56 0.60 -4.39 9.47
C GLU A 56 0.83 -3.74 8.10
N LYS A 57 1.70 -4.36 7.29
CA LYS A 57 1.76 -4.06 5.88
C LYS A 57 0.56 -4.72 5.20
N VAL A 58 -0.38 -3.90 4.75
CA VAL A 58 -1.52 -4.35 3.96
C VAL A 58 -1.10 -4.54 2.51
N ASP A 59 -1.48 -5.67 1.92
CA ASP A 59 -1.17 -6.02 0.54
C ASP A 59 -2.22 -5.44 -0.41
N GLY A 60 -2.01 -4.18 -0.79
CA GLY A 60 -2.83 -3.45 -1.74
C GLY A 60 -2.02 -2.73 -2.82
N THR A 61 -2.69 -1.82 -3.51
CA THR A 61 -2.05 -0.82 -4.36
C THR A 61 -2.18 0.56 -3.74
N CYS A 62 -1.06 1.27 -3.67
CA CYS A 62 -0.96 2.53 -2.97
C CYS A 62 -1.78 3.62 -3.68
N CYS A 63 -2.51 4.38 -2.87
CA CYS A 63 -3.40 5.46 -3.26
C CYS A 63 -3.15 6.69 -2.39
N TYR A 64 -3.68 7.85 -2.82
CA TYR A 64 -3.57 9.11 -2.11
C TYR A 64 -4.86 9.92 -2.25
N ILE A 65 -5.26 10.66 -1.21
CA ILE A 65 -6.38 11.61 -1.31
C ILE A 65 -5.83 13.02 -1.36
N THR A 66 -6.16 13.77 -2.40
CA THR A 66 -5.86 15.21 -2.49
C THR A 66 -6.81 15.91 -3.45
N THR A 67 -6.69 17.23 -3.54
CA THR A 67 -7.59 18.06 -4.34
C THR A 67 -7.32 17.88 -5.84
N TYR A 68 -8.38 17.68 -6.61
CA TYR A 68 -8.39 17.74 -8.06
C TYR A 68 -9.60 18.53 -8.54
N LYS A 69 -9.40 19.51 -9.43
CA LYS A 69 -10.48 20.37 -9.94
C LYS A 69 -11.31 21.05 -8.82
N GLY A 70 -10.69 21.38 -7.69
CA GLY A 70 -11.33 22.03 -6.54
C GLY A 70 -12.02 21.09 -5.55
N HIS A 71 -12.05 19.79 -5.80
CA HIS A 71 -12.73 18.78 -4.97
C HIS A 71 -11.75 17.72 -4.43
N PRO A 72 -12.00 17.13 -3.25
CA PRO A 72 -11.20 16.02 -2.77
C PRO A 72 -11.38 14.79 -3.69
N TYR A 73 -10.27 14.18 -4.10
CA TYR A 73 -10.24 13.11 -5.09
C TYR A 73 -9.35 11.96 -4.65
N LEU A 74 -9.64 10.74 -5.13
CA LEU A 74 -8.70 9.63 -5.04
C LEU A 74 -7.68 9.73 -6.18
N TRP A 75 -6.43 9.47 -5.85
CA TRP A 75 -5.31 9.45 -6.76
C TRP A 75 -4.63 8.09 -6.69
N ALA A 76 -4.32 7.51 -7.85
CA ALA A 76 -3.58 6.27 -7.96
C ALA A 76 -2.09 6.55 -8.10
N ARG A 77 -1.26 5.68 -7.54
CA ARG A 77 0.19 5.77 -7.67
C ARG A 77 0.62 5.58 -9.14
N LEU A 78 1.40 6.53 -9.67
CA LEU A 78 2.04 6.44 -10.97
C LEU A 78 3.48 6.95 -10.87
N ASP A 79 4.43 6.02 -10.72
CA ASP A 79 5.85 6.37 -10.75
C ASP A 79 6.28 6.68 -12.20
N ARG A 80 6.89 7.86 -12.42
CA ARG A 80 7.58 8.18 -13.67
C ARG A 80 8.91 7.42 -13.70
N LYS A 81 9.01 6.48 -14.64
CA LYS A 81 10.15 5.55 -14.76
C LYS A 81 11.08 5.94 -15.91
N PRO A 82 12.33 5.47 -15.89
CA PRO A 82 13.23 5.64 -17.02
C PRO A 82 12.68 4.98 -18.29
N ASN A 83 13.07 5.52 -19.44
CA ASN A 83 12.88 4.87 -20.71
C ASN A 83 13.82 3.66 -20.84
N LYS A 84 13.64 2.81 -21.86
CA LYS A 84 14.42 1.57 -22.03
C LYS A 84 15.93 1.81 -22.15
N GLN A 85 16.33 2.89 -22.81
CA GLN A 85 17.74 3.22 -23.03
C GLN A 85 18.39 3.70 -21.74
N ALA A 86 17.74 4.60 -21.01
CA ALA A 86 18.18 5.09 -19.71
C ALA A 86 18.23 3.97 -18.66
N GLU A 87 17.24 3.07 -18.63
CA GLU A 87 17.25 1.91 -17.73
C GLU A 87 18.46 1.00 -18.00
N LYS A 88 18.82 0.78 -19.27
CA LYS A 88 20.01 -0.01 -19.65
C LYS A 88 21.30 0.68 -19.18
N LYS A 89 21.44 1.98 -19.43
CA LYS A 89 22.60 2.78 -18.98
C LYS A 89 22.74 2.75 -17.46
N PHE A 90 21.63 2.95 -16.75
CA PHE A 90 21.62 2.94 -15.29
C PHE A 90 22.02 1.57 -14.73
N LYS A 91 21.50 0.47 -15.27
CA LYS A 91 21.92 -0.88 -14.88
C LYS A 91 23.42 -1.10 -15.10
N GLN A 92 23.95 -0.69 -16.26
CA GLN A 92 25.39 -0.80 -16.54
C GLN A 92 26.22 -0.01 -15.53
N PHE A 93 25.79 1.21 -15.18
CA PHE A 93 26.43 2.02 -14.15
C PHE A 93 26.43 1.34 -12.78
N MET A 94 25.30 0.74 -12.36
CA MET A 94 25.19 0.04 -11.08
C MET A 94 26.16 -1.15 -10.94
N TYR A 95 26.57 -1.77 -12.06
CA TYR A 95 27.57 -2.85 -12.07
C TYR A 95 29.00 -2.36 -12.34
N SER A 96 29.20 -1.06 -12.58
CA SER A 96 30.51 -0.47 -12.88
C SER A 96 31.27 -0.06 -11.62
N ALA A 97 32.60 -0.02 -11.71
CA ALA A 97 33.45 0.54 -10.65
C ALA A 97 33.20 2.05 -10.40
N GLU A 98 32.48 2.73 -11.30
CA GLU A 98 32.14 4.14 -11.20
C GLU A 98 30.88 4.42 -10.38
N HIS A 99 30.23 3.38 -9.82
CA HIS A 99 29.04 3.55 -8.97
C HIS A 99 29.23 4.59 -7.86
N SER A 100 30.44 4.71 -7.30
CA SER A 100 30.79 5.68 -6.27
C SER A 100 30.76 7.15 -6.73
N LYS A 101 30.76 7.42 -8.04
CA LYS A 101 30.75 8.78 -8.62
C LYS A 101 29.34 9.36 -8.79
N GLY A 102 28.29 8.56 -8.58
CA GLY A 102 26.90 8.95 -8.80
C GLY A 102 26.47 8.91 -10.28
N PHE A 103 25.20 8.55 -10.54
CA PHE A 103 24.64 8.54 -11.88
C PHE A 103 24.01 9.90 -12.20
N THR A 104 24.33 10.46 -13.36
CA THR A 104 23.72 11.73 -13.81
C THR A 104 22.54 11.44 -14.71
N TRP A 105 21.35 11.87 -14.29
CA TRP A 105 20.11 11.72 -15.05
C TRP A 105 19.84 12.94 -15.93
N ASN A 106 19.46 12.74 -17.19
CA ASN A 106 18.83 13.76 -18.01
C ASN A 106 17.29 13.68 -17.84
N ILE A 107 16.72 14.50 -16.96
CA ILE A 107 15.30 14.43 -16.58
C ILE A 107 14.33 14.58 -17.79
N GLU A 108 14.74 15.28 -18.84
CA GLU A 108 13.91 15.46 -20.04
C GLU A 108 13.92 14.25 -20.96
N GLU A 109 15.09 13.66 -21.18
CA GLU A 109 15.26 12.61 -22.18
C GLU A 109 15.16 11.21 -21.58
N ASP A 110 15.64 11.00 -20.36
CA ASP A 110 15.81 9.65 -19.78
C ASP A 110 14.50 9.05 -19.26
N PHE A 111 13.42 9.83 -19.15
CA PHE A 111 12.18 9.42 -18.49
C PHE A 111 10.99 9.36 -19.43
N ARG A 112 10.06 8.43 -19.15
CA ARG A 112 8.79 8.35 -19.88
C ARG A 112 7.94 9.60 -19.63
N SER A 113 7.07 9.92 -20.58
CA SER A 113 6.05 10.94 -20.41
C SER A 113 5.02 10.50 -19.37
N VAL A 114 4.41 11.48 -18.72
CA VAL A 114 3.29 11.32 -17.79
C VAL A 114 2.14 12.20 -18.24
N PRO A 115 0.89 11.90 -17.85
CA PRO A 115 -0.25 12.79 -18.10
C PRO A 115 -0.03 14.18 -17.50
N GLU A 116 -0.66 15.21 -18.06
CA GLU A 116 -0.58 16.59 -17.55
C GLU A 116 -1.09 16.71 -16.10
N CYS A 117 -2.09 15.92 -15.74
CA CYS A 117 -2.63 15.87 -14.38
C CYS A 117 -1.73 15.12 -13.38
N TRP A 118 -0.59 14.57 -13.81
CA TRP A 118 0.35 13.90 -12.91
C TRP A 118 1.00 14.90 -11.96
N ILE A 119 1.05 14.56 -10.68
CA ILE A 119 1.76 15.34 -9.67
C ILE A 119 2.86 14.49 -9.02
N PRO A 120 4.04 15.07 -8.72
CA PRO A 120 5.04 14.41 -7.91
C PRO A 120 4.52 14.16 -6.48
N ALA A 121 4.96 13.08 -5.85
CA ALA A 121 4.78 12.91 -4.41
C ALA A 121 5.50 14.00 -3.61
N LYS A 122 5.02 14.30 -2.39
CA LYS A 122 5.41 15.51 -1.66
C LYS A 122 6.89 15.58 -1.29
N ASP A 123 7.44 14.45 -0.83
CA ASP A 123 8.81 14.41 -0.30
C ASP A 123 9.84 14.02 -1.37
N ILE A 124 9.61 14.40 -2.62
CA ILE A 124 10.59 14.18 -3.70
C ILE A 124 11.65 15.27 -3.67
N GLU A 125 12.91 14.89 -3.88
CA GLU A 125 14.00 15.85 -4.07
C GLU A 125 13.84 16.59 -5.39
N TYR A 126 14.17 17.89 -5.42
CA TYR A 126 14.14 18.69 -6.63
C TYR A 126 15.55 19.13 -7.02
N TYR A 127 15.86 19.05 -8.30
CA TYR A 127 17.08 19.58 -8.88
C TYR A 127 16.73 20.52 -10.02
N ASN A 128 17.19 21.78 -9.96
CA ASN A 128 16.85 22.84 -10.92
C ASN A 128 15.32 22.97 -11.17
N GLY A 129 14.53 22.89 -10.09
CA GLY A 129 13.07 23.03 -10.15
C GLY A 129 12.32 21.82 -10.72
N LYS A 130 13.01 20.71 -11.01
CA LYS A 130 12.40 19.47 -11.54
C LYS A 130 12.49 18.34 -10.52
N PRO A 131 11.47 17.46 -10.44
CA PRO A 131 11.51 16.32 -9.52
C PRO A 131 12.62 15.36 -9.94
N PHE A 132 13.42 14.94 -8.96
CA PHE A 132 14.60 14.11 -9.12
C PHE A 132 14.29 12.65 -8.77
N PRO A 133 14.83 11.67 -9.50
CA PRO A 133 14.59 10.25 -9.23
C PRO A 133 15.21 9.79 -7.92
N ASP A 134 14.59 8.76 -7.34
CA ASP A 134 15.13 8.02 -6.20
C ASP A 134 16.36 7.17 -6.60
N GLU A 135 16.95 6.49 -5.62
CA GLU A 135 18.11 5.60 -5.80
C GLU A 135 17.87 4.44 -6.79
N ASN A 136 16.62 4.17 -7.19
CA ASN A 136 16.26 3.16 -8.17
C ASN A 136 15.95 3.76 -9.55
N GLY A 137 16.13 5.07 -9.71
CA GLY A 137 15.81 5.78 -10.94
C GLY A 137 14.32 6.08 -11.12
N HIS A 138 13.49 5.97 -10.09
CA HIS A 138 12.05 6.24 -10.19
C HIS A 138 11.71 7.60 -9.61
N ILE A 139 10.76 8.31 -10.24
CA ILE A 139 10.16 9.52 -9.66
C ILE A 139 8.73 9.18 -9.21
N PRO A 140 8.51 8.96 -7.90
CA PRO A 140 7.20 8.85 -7.29
C PRO A 140 6.17 9.86 -7.79
N GLY A 141 4.92 9.46 -7.95
CA GLY A 141 3.86 10.42 -8.26
C GLY A 141 2.48 9.84 -8.32
N TRP A 142 1.53 10.67 -8.68
CA TRP A 142 0.11 10.40 -8.54
C TRP A 142 -0.66 10.89 -9.76
N VAL A 143 -1.73 10.20 -10.11
CA VAL A 143 -2.72 10.66 -11.09
C VAL A 143 -4.13 10.52 -10.52
N PRO A 144 -5.05 11.46 -10.83
CA PRO A 144 -6.41 11.42 -10.31
C PRO A 144 -7.17 10.23 -10.91
N VAL A 145 -7.99 9.58 -10.10
CA VAL A 145 -8.87 8.48 -10.50
C VAL A 145 -10.21 9.05 -10.93
N GLU A 146 -10.37 9.35 -12.21
CA GLU A 146 -11.65 9.88 -12.72
C GLU A 146 -12.78 8.84 -12.70
N LYS A 147 -14.03 9.31 -12.55
CA LYS A 147 -15.23 8.47 -12.69
C LYS A 147 -15.19 7.79 -14.07
N ASN A 148 -15.41 6.48 -14.11
CA ASN A 148 -15.35 5.65 -15.32
C ASN A 148 -13.94 5.43 -15.92
N SER A 149 -12.87 5.69 -15.16
CA SER A 149 -11.51 5.33 -15.61
C SER A 149 -11.41 3.82 -15.87
N LYS A 150 -11.11 3.41 -17.12
CA LYS A 150 -10.87 1.99 -17.43
C LYS A 150 -9.59 1.47 -16.79
N LEU A 151 -8.56 2.32 -16.72
CA LEU A 151 -7.25 1.97 -16.13
C LEU A 151 -7.35 1.81 -14.61
N TYR A 152 -8.13 2.66 -13.96
CA TYR A 152 -8.30 2.70 -12.51
C TYR A 152 -9.71 2.29 -12.07
N CYS A 153 -10.36 1.39 -12.81
CA CYS A 153 -11.76 1.04 -12.58
C CYS A 153 -12.01 0.49 -11.17
N TRP A 154 -11.09 -0.33 -10.65
CA TRP A 154 -11.17 -0.86 -9.29
C TRP A 154 -10.99 0.22 -8.22
N HIS A 155 -10.12 1.20 -8.46
CA HIS A 155 -9.95 2.35 -7.56
C HIS A 155 -11.24 3.17 -7.53
N SER A 156 -11.79 3.47 -8.71
CA SER A 156 -13.04 4.24 -8.81
C SER A 156 -14.23 3.53 -8.17
N SER A 157 -14.22 2.19 -8.08
CA SER A 157 -15.31 1.44 -7.43
C SER A 157 -15.36 1.60 -5.91
N ALA A 158 -14.25 2.03 -5.29
CA ALA A 158 -14.15 2.25 -3.85
C ALA A 158 -14.44 3.70 -3.44
N VAL A 159 -14.87 4.55 -4.38
CA VAL A 159 -15.16 5.97 -4.14
C VAL A 159 -16.49 6.36 -4.79
N ASP A 160 -17.29 7.12 -4.06
CA ASP A 160 -18.47 7.79 -4.57
C ASP A 160 -18.16 9.28 -4.69
N TYR A 161 -18.03 9.78 -5.92
CA TYR A 161 -17.72 11.19 -6.17
C TYR A 161 -18.95 12.11 -6.10
N GLU A 162 -20.17 11.57 -6.07
CA GLU A 162 -21.38 12.39 -5.93
C GLU A 162 -21.53 12.85 -4.47
N TYR A 163 -21.26 11.94 -3.53
CA TYR A 163 -21.29 12.24 -2.09
C TYR A 163 -19.91 12.50 -1.49
N GLU A 164 -18.84 12.48 -2.30
CA GLU A 164 -17.44 12.60 -1.89
C GLU A 164 -17.05 11.63 -0.76
N LEU A 165 -17.38 10.35 -0.91
CA LEU A 165 -17.16 9.30 0.08
C LEU A 165 -16.14 8.26 -0.41
N ALA A 166 -15.29 7.78 0.49
CA ALA A 166 -14.46 6.59 0.31
C ALA A 166 -15.06 5.41 1.08
N LEU A 167 -15.02 4.22 0.49
CA LEU A 167 -15.41 2.98 1.16
C LEU A 167 -14.19 2.42 1.93
N ILE A 168 -14.18 2.63 3.25
CA ILE A 168 -13.03 2.34 4.11
C ILE A 168 -13.23 1.03 4.88
N LEU A 169 -12.16 0.24 4.99
CA LEU A 169 -11.99 -0.81 6.01
C LEU A 169 -11.08 -0.29 7.12
N LYS A 170 -11.55 -0.35 8.38
CA LYS A 170 -10.81 0.11 9.57
C LYS A 170 -11.15 -0.73 10.80
N HIS A 171 -10.54 -0.42 11.95
CA HIS A 171 -11.00 -0.92 13.24
C HIS A 171 -12.29 -0.22 13.67
N HIS A 172 -13.21 -0.97 14.27
CA HIS A 172 -14.38 -0.39 14.92
C HIS A 172 -13.94 0.49 16.10
N ALA A 173 -14.54 1.66 16.24
CA ALA A 173 -14.11 2.68 17.22
C ALA A 173 -14.15 2.19 18.67
N GLU A 174 -15.15 1.38 19.02
CA GLU A 174 -15.40 0.91 20.39
C GLU A 174 -14.94 -0.54 20.64
N GLN A 175 -14.70 -1.31 19.56
CA GLN A 175 -14.41 -2.75 19.64
C GLN A 175 -13.12 -3.04 18.86
N PRO A 176 -11.95 -2.99 19.50
CA PRO A 176 -10.66 -3.09 18.82
C PRO A 176 -10.44 -4.37 18.01
N ASP A 177 -11.10 -5.47 18.36
CA ASP A 177 -10.97 -6.75 17.67
C ASP A 177 -12.01 -6.95 16.55
N LEU A 178 -12.90 -5.96 16.35
CA LEU A 178 -13.88 -5.90 15.28
C LEU A 178 -13.40 -4.96 14.16
N LEU A 179 -13.49 -5.43 12.92
CA LEU A 179 -13.32 -4.59 11.74
C LEU A 179 -14.64 -3.91 11.37
N GLU A 180 -14.53 -2.75 10.73
CA GLU A 180 -15.67 -1.98 10.25
C GLU A 180 -15.46 -1.60 8.79
N ILE A 181 -16.48 -1.84 7.96
CA ILE A 181 -16.61 -1.28 6.62
C ILE A 181 -17.61 -0.14 6.67
N CYS A 182 -17.18 1.07 6.30
CA CYS A 182 -18.03 2.26 6.36
C CYS A 182 -17.67 3.28 5.29
N PRO A 183 -18.62 4.12 4.84
CA PRO A 183 -18.29 5.27 4.03
C PRO A 183 -17.66 6.36 4.91
N VAL A 184 -16.59 6.99 4.42
CA VAL A 184 -15.89 8.10 5.08
C VAL A 184 -15.75 9.27 4.10
N PRO A 185 -16.10 10.51 4.47
CA PRO A 185 -15.89 11.67 3.61
C PRO A 185 -14.43 11.81 3.19
N LEU A 186 -14.18 12.02 1.90
CA LEU A 186 -12.84 12.17 1.33
C LEU A 186 -12.06 13.30 2.01
N ILE A 187 -12.74 14.38 2.41
CA ILE A 187 -12.12 15.50 3.11
C ILE A 187 -11.53 15.13 4.48
N GLU A 188 -12.13 14.18 5.21
CA GLU A 188 -11.62 13.72 6.51
C GLU A 188 -10.30 12.97 6.38
N ILE A 189 -10.10 12.35 5.21
CA ILE A 189 -8.92 11.56 4.87
C ILE A 189 -8.00 12.26 3.86
N ALA A 190 -8.22 13.55 3.64
CA ALA A 190 -7.39 14.36 2.74
C ALA A 190 -5.93 14.38 3.19
N GLU A 191 -5.06 14.36 2.19
CA GLU A 191 -3.60 14.31 2.32
C GLU A 191 -3.08 13.04 3.01
N GLN A 192 -3.84 11.94 3.00
CA GLN A 192 -3.41 10.63 3.51
C GLN A 192 -3.18 9.63 2.39
N THR A 193 -2.23 8.73 2.59
CA THR A 193 -2.01 7.57 1.72
C THR A 193 -2.78 6.35 2.20
N LEU A 194 -3.29 5.57 1.25
CA LEU A 194 -4.11 4.39 1.49
C LEU A 194 -3.60 3.22 0.67
N GLU A 195 -4.05 2.03 1.01
CA GLU A 195 -3.95 0.83 0.18
C GLU A 195 -5.35 0.48 -0.31
N LEU A 196 -5.53 0.38 -1.63
CA LEU A 196 -6.70 -0.26 -2.20
C LEU A 196 -6.48 -1.77 -2.14
N ILE A 197 -7.41 -2.50 -1.53
CA ILE A 197 -7.45 -3.96 -1.51
C ILE A 197 -8.72 -4.45 -2.20
N GLY A 198 -8.72 -5.68 -2.68
CA GLY A 198 -9.95 -6.27 -3.23
C GLY A 198 -9.74 -7.42 -4.20
N THR A 199 -10.84 -7.84 -4.80
CA THR A 199 -10.93 -9.01 -5.69
C THR A 199 -9.90 -9.01 -6.82
N ASN A 200 -9.66 -7.84 -7.41
CA ASN A 200 -8.77 -7.68 -8.56
C ASN A 200 -7.42 -7.04 -8.21
N ILE A 201 -7.11 -6.89 -6.91
CA ILE A 201 -5.87 -6.29 -6.47
C ILE A 201 -4.91 -7.38 -6.02
N ASN A 202 -3.71 -7.36 -6.60
CA ASN A 202 -2.66 -8.33 -6.34
C ASN A 202 -3.19 -9.77 -6.47
N ALA A 203 -3.00 -10.61 -5.46
CA ALA A 203 -3.51 -11.99 -5.45
C ALA A 203 -4.79 -12.15 -4.62
N ASN A 204 -5.47 -11.05 -4.25
CA ASN A 204 -6.59 -11.03 -3.31
C ASN A 204 -6.34 -11.87 -2.04
N PRO A 205 -5.26 -11.62 -1.27
CA PRO A 205 -4.92 -12.42 -0.09
C PRO A 205 -6.05 -12.46 0.95
N TYR A 206 -6.85 -11.40 0.99
CA TYR A 206 -7.93 -11.25 1.95
C TYR A 206 -9.25 -11.92 1.54
N GLY A 207 -9.32 -12.50 0.33
CA GLY A 207 -10.51 -13.20 -0.15
C GLY A 207 -11.75 -12.31 -0.26
N LEU A 208 -11.56 -11.03 -0.62
CA LEU A 208 -12.66 -10.08 -0.78
C LEU A 208 -13.39 -10.36 -2.09
N GLY A 209 -14.71 -10.57 -2.00
CA GLY A 209 -15.58 -10.77 -3.16
C GLY A 209 -15.15 -11.91 -4.08
N ASN A 210 -15.69 -11.92 -5.30
CA ASN A 210 -15.32 -12.86 -6.35
C ASN A 210 -15.52 -12.23 -7.74
N LYS A 211 -15.16 -12.95 -8.82
CA LYS A 211 -15.26 -12.41 -10.19
C LYS A 211 -16.66 -11.95 -10.58
N LYS A 212 -17.72 -12.57 -10.03
CA LYS A 212 -19.12 -12.20 -10.29
C LYS A 212 -19.54 -10.99 -9.45
N HIS A 213 -19.03 -10.89 -8.23
CA HIS A 213 -19.32 -9.84 -7.26
C HIS A 213 -18.01 -9.27 -6.69
N PRO A 214 -17.29 -8.45 -7.47
CA PRO A 214 -16.00 -7.93 -7.06
C PRO A 214 -16.18 -6.90 -5.94
N VAL A 215 -15.34 -6.97 -4.92
CA VAL A 215 -15.32 -6.05 -3.76
C VAL A 215 -13.96 -5.39 -3.67
N HIS A 216 -13.96 -4.07 -3.49
CA HIS A 216 -12.76 -3.26 -3.28
C HIS A 216 -12.99 -2.30 -2.12
N LEU A 217 -11.99 -2.17 -1.26
CA LEU A 217 -12.01 -1.36 -0.05
C LEU A 217 -10.70 -0.57 0.03
N LEU A 218 -10.76 0.64 0.56
CA LEU A 218 -9.60 1.44 0.88
C LEU A 218 -9.22 1.24 2.35
N VAL A 219 -7.92 1.11 2.63
CA VAL A 219 -7.38 0.98 3.98
C VAL A 219 -6.40 2.11 4.21
N LEU A 220 -6.61 2.95 5.23
CA LEU A 220 -5.63 3.99 5.55
C LEU A 220 -4.31 3.35 6.01
N HIS A 221 -3.20 3.91 5.56
CA HIS A 221 -1.89 3.41 5.97
C HIS A 221 -1.70 3.56 7.48
N GLY A 222 -1.19 2.52 8.12
CA GLY A 222 -0.93 2.51 9.57
C GLY A 222 -2.16 2.28 10.46
N THR A 223 -3.33 1.98 9.88
CA THR A 223 -4.57 1.70 10.63
C THR A 223 -4.41 0.52 11.60
N PHE A 224 -3.73 -0.54 11.18
CA PHE A 224 -3.61 -1.79 11.92
C PHE A 224 -2.29 -1.83 12.68
N LYS A 225 -2.26 -1.28 13.89
CA LYS A 225 -1.08 -1.34 14.78
C LYS A 225 -0.84 -2.78 15.26
N ILE A 226 0.43 -3.18 15.30
CA ILE A 226 0.85 -4.47 15.85
C ILE A 226 1.06 -4.28 17.35
N LYS A 227 0.32 -5.03 18.17
CA LYS A 227 0.35 -4.89 19.64
C LYS A 227 1.57 -5.59 20.22
N ASN A 228 1.84 -6.82 19.77
CA ASN A 228 2.94 -7.65 20.28
C ASN A 228 4.04 -7.77 19.22
N ALA A 229 4.63 -6.62 18.86
CA ALA A 229 5.66 -6.59 17.84
C ALA A 229 6.92 -7.35 18.31
N PRO A 230 7.57 -8.14 17.44
CA PRO A 230 8.82 -8.81 17.77
C PRO A 230 9.96 -7.80 17.93
N SER A 231 11.00 -8.20 18.66
CA SER A 231 12.27 -7.46 18.71
C SER A 231 12.85 -7.23 17.31
N ILE A 232 13.56 -6.11 17.12
CA ILE A 232 14.17 -5.74 15.83
C ILE A 232 15.44 -6.56 15.59
N ASN A 233 15.23 -7.83 15.29
CA ASN A 233 16.22 -8.84 14.94
C ASN A 233 15.62 -9.77 13.90
N ARG A 234 16.42 -10.18 12.92
CA ARG A 234 15.95 -10.98 11.77
C ARG A 234 15.30 -12.30 12.21
N ASN A 235 15.87 -13.00 13.19
CA ASN A 235 15.34 -14.30 13.63
C ASN A 235 14.03 -14.15 14.40
N ASP A 236 13.93 -13.18 15.32
CA ASP A 236 12.69 -12.97 16.10
C ASP A 236 11.52 -12.57 15.19
N ILE A 237 11.78 -11.70 14.20
CA ILE A 237 10.76 -11.31 13.23
C ILE A 237 10.36 -12.48 12.32
N LEU A 238 11.31 -13.32 11.89
CA LEU A 238 11.02 -14.53 11.13
C LEU A 238 10.12 -15.47 11.93
N THR A 239 10.50 -15.80 13.16
CA THR A 239 9.73 -16.67 14.05
C THR A 239 8.35 -16.09 14.32
N TRP A 240 8.22 -14.77 14.50
CA TRP A 240 6.93 -14.13 14.73
C TRP A 240 6.03 -14.18 13.49
N LEU A 241 6.55 -13.80 12.31
CA LEU A 241 5.78 -13.82 11.07
C LEU A 241 5.30 -15.24 10.73
N ASP A 242 6.10 -16.27 10.98
CA ASP A 242 5.76 -17.65 10.65
C ASP A 242 4.94 -18.37 11.74
N GLY A 243 5.22 -18.07 13.01
CA GLY A 243 4.77 -18.88 14.14
C GLY A 243 3.49 -18.42 14.86
N CYS A 244 3.05 -17.17 14.71
CA CYS A 244 1.93 -16.64 15.50
C CYS A 244 0.75 -16.12 14.65
N LYS A 245 -0.45 -16.04 15.26
CA LYS A 245 -1.69 -15.60 14.58
C LYS A 245 -1.63 -14.13 14.14
N GLU A 246 -1.06 -13.25 14.96
CA GLU A 246 -0.88 -11.82 14.62
C GLU A 246 0.14 -11.66 13.49
N GLY A 247 1.14 -12.55 13.43
CA GLY A 247 2.19 -12.57 12.44
C GLY A 247 1.79 -13.06 11.06
N LYS A 248 0.56 -13.57 10.86
CA LYS A 248 0.02 -13.99 9.56
C LYS A 248 -0.32 -12.80 8.64
N ILE A 249 0.62 -11.92 8.40
CA ILE A 249 0.49 -10.68 7.61
C ILE A 249 1.57 -10.59 6.54
N GLU A 250 1.38 -9.77 5.49
CA GLU A 250 2.34 -9.64 4.38
C GLU A 250 3.73 -9.17 4.84
N GLY A 251 3.76 -8.35 5.86
CA GLY A 251 4.94 -7.72 6.40
C GLY A 251 4.60 -6.69 7.46
N ILE A 252 5.62 -5.97 7.90
CA ILE A 252 5.50 -4.91 8.90
C ILE A 252 5.96 -3.59 8.25
N VAL A 253 5.26 -2.50 8.55
CA VAL A 253 5.72 -1.14 8.31
C VAL A 253 5.88 -0.43 9.64
N TRP A 254 7.08 0.08 9.89
CA TRP A 254 7.40 0.92 11.04
C TRP A 254 7.29 2.39 10.65
N HIS A 255 6.51 3.12 11.44
CA HIS A 255 6.31 4.56 11.32
C HIS A 255 7.26 5.29 12.28
N CYS A 256 8.28 5.92 11.72
CA CYS A 256 9.31 6.62 12.48
C CYS A 256 8.85 8.04 12.87
N ARG A 257 9.47 8.61 13.91
CA ARG A 257 9.07 9.92 14.46
C ARG A 257 9.34 11.09 13.52
N ASP A 258 10.34 10.95 12.66
CA ASP A 258 10.72 11.91 11.62
C ASP A 258 9.84 11.82 10.36
N GLY A 259 8.82 10.96 10.35
CA GLY A 259 7.92 10.74 9.22
C GLY A 259 8.39 9.65 8.25
N ASN A 260 9.62 9.15 8.39
CA ASN A 260 10.12 8.07 7.55
C ASN A 260 9.34 6.77 7.80
N LEU A 261 9.18 5.99 6.73
CA LEU A 261 8.63 4.65 6.78
C LEU A 261 9.74 3.65 6.53
N ILE A 262 9.79 2.58 7.32
CA ILE A 262 10.68 1.43 7.11
C ILE A 262 9.79 0.20 7.00
N LYS A 263 10.08 -0.73 6.08
CA LYS A 263 9.27 -1.95 5.94
C LYS A 263 10.09 -3.23 5.92
N LEU A 264 9.43 -4.33 6.23
CA LEU A 264 9.94 -5.67 5.97
C LEU A 264 8.79 -6.53 5.46
N HIS A 265 8.99 -7.16 4.31
CA HIS A 265 8.05 -8.15 3.80
C HIS A 265 8.49 -9.56 4.21
N ARG A 266 7.52 -10.45 4.41
CA ARG A 266 7.74 -11.90 4.61
C ARG A 266 8.71 -12.52 3.61
N HIS A 267 8.58 -12.18 2.33
CA HIS A 267 9.43 -12.76 1.28
C HIS A 267 10.90 -12.38 1.40
N HIS A 268 11.24 -11.25 2.03
CA HIS A 268 12.64 -10.94 2.35
C HIS A 268 13.22 -11.90 3.39
N LEU A 269 12.39 -12.60 4.17
CA LEU A 269 12.82 -13.64 5.10
C LEU A 269 12.70 -15.05 4.52
N GLY A 270 12.33 -15.18 3.24
CA GLY A 270 12.12 -16.47 2.57
C GLY A 270 10.74 -17.10 2.81
N LEU A 271 9.84 -16.39 3.51
CA LEU A 271 8.46 -16.85 3.74
C LEU A 271 7.57 -16.56 2.51
N SER A 272 6.56 -17.41 2.30
CA SER A 272 5.59 -17.22 1.22
C SER A 272 4.59 -16.09 1.52
N TRP A 273 4.08 -15.51 0.44
CA TRP A 273 2.91 -14.64 0.42
C TRP A 273 2.28 -14.66 -0.98
N PRO A 274 0.94 -14.72 -1.14
CA PRO A 274 -0.08 -14.78 -0.09
C PRO A 274 -0.03 -16.10 0.72
N ILE A 275 -0.63 -16.09 1.91
CA ILE A 275 -0.83 -17.30 2.74
C ILE A 275 -2.31 -17.65 2.81
N ALA A 276 -2.62 -18.89 3.18
CA ALA A 276 -3.99 -19.39 3.18
C ALA A 276 -4.93 -18.60 4.12
N ASP A 277 -4.46 -18.21 5.30
CA ASP A 277 -5.30 -17.52 6.30
C ASP A 277 -4.58 -16.31 6.91
N PRO A 278 -4.58 -15.16 6.21
CA PRO A 278 -4.03 -13.93 6.77
C PRO A 278 -4.78 -13.49 8.05
N SER A 279 -4.08 -12.80 8.94
CA SER A 279 -4.62 -12.36 10.24
C SER A 279 -5.90 -11.52 10.07
N LEU A 280 -5.90 -10.61 9.09
CA LEU A 280 -7.02 -9.73 8.80
C LEU A 280 -8.30 -10.50 8.44
N THR A 281 -8.21 -11.65 7.77
CA THR A 281 -9.38 -12.46 7.41
C THR A 281 -9.95 -13.25 8.59
N SER A 282 -9.22 -13.34 9.70
CA SER A 282 -9.69 -14.04 10.90
C SER A 282 -10.47 -13.15 11.88
N LYS A 283 -10.65 -11.87 11.55
CA LYS A 283 -11.36 -10.90 12.38
C LYS A 283 -12.82 -10.79 11.93
N PRO A 284 -13.77 -10.69 12.87
CA PRO A 284 -15.14 -10.36 12.53
C PRO A 284 -15.19 -8.95 11.92
N VAL A 285 -16.21 -8.71 11.11
CA VAL A 285 -16.41 -7.43 10.42
C VAL A 285 -17.87 -7.01 10.54
N THR A 286 -18.11 -5.74 10.78
CA THR A 286 -19.42 -5.12 10.72
C THR A 286 -19.48 -4.10 9.59
N VAL A 287 -20.66 -3.92 9.02
CA VAL A 287 -20.91 -2.91 7.99
C VAL A 287 -21.75 -1.80 8.62
N THR A 288 -21.22 -0.58 8.60
CA THR A 288 -21.88 0.60 9.15
C THR A 288 -22.11 1.60 8.02
N PHE A 289 -23.37 1.82 7.70
CA PHE A 289 -23.82 2.81 6.74
C PHE A 289 -24.88 3.70 7.39
N CYS A 290 -25.19 4.84 6.77
CA CYS A 290 -26.35 5.65 7.16
C CYS A 290 -27.32 5.61 6.00
N ARG A 291 -28.12 4.53 5.90
CA ARG A 291 -29.05 4.30 4.78
C ARG A 291 -29.98 5.48 4.49
N SER A 292 -30.38 6.23 5.51
CA SER A 292 -31.27 7.39 5.36
C SER A 292 -30.60 8.63 4.76
N LYS A 293 -29.26 8.65 4.71
CA LYS A 293 -28.50 9.86 4.34
C LYS A 293 -28.15 9.94 2.85
N TYR A 294 -28.02 8.80 2.17
CA TYR A 294 -27.48 8.74 0.82
C TYR A 294 -28.32 7.85 -0.09
N ASN A 295 -28.51 8.28 -1.34
CA ASN A 295 -29.15 7.48 -2.37
C ASN A 295 -28.10 7.05 -3.40
N PHE A 296 -27.48 5.90 -3.17
CA PHE A 296 -26.38 5.40 -4.01
C PHE A 296 -26.85 4.83 -5.33
N GLU A 297 -26.05 5.02 -6.38
CA GLU A 297 -26.33 4.49 -7.71
C GLU A 297 -26.44 2.94 -7.68
N PRO A 298 -27.48 2.34 -8.28
CA PRO A 298 -27.62 0.89 -8.34
C PRO A 298 -26.39 0.20 -8.93
N LYS A 299 -26.07 -1.01 -8.42
CA LYS A 299 -24.92 -1.83 -8.83
C LYS A 299 -23.54 -1.29 -8.43
N THR A 300 -23.46 -0.18 -7.70
CA THR A 300 -22.21 0.26 -7.06
C THR A 300 -21.92 -0.53 -5.79
N LEU A 301 -20.66 -0.51 -5.34
CA LEU A 301 -20.30 -1.07 -4.03
C LEU A 301 -20.96 -0.33 -2.87
N PHE A 302 -21.11 0.99 -2.97
CA PHE A 302 -21.83 1.77 -1.97
C PHE A 302 -23.28 1.34 -1.84
N HIS A 303 -23.98 1.14 -2.96
CA HIS A 303 -25.33 0.58 -2.94
C HIS A 303 -25.37 -0.82 -2.31
N TYR A 304 -24.43 -1.70 -2.68
CA TYR A 304 -24.34 -3.03 -2.10
C TYR A 304 -24.13 -3.01 -0.58
N PHE A 305 -23.11 -2.29 -0.09
CA PHE A 305 -22.83 -2.23 1.34
C PHE A 305 -23.87 -1.44 2.12
N SER A 306 -24.52 -0.44 1.51
CA SER A 306 -25.67 0.21 2.13
C SER A 306 -26.79 -0.78 2.41
N LYS A 307 -26.90 -1.89 1.65
CA LYS A 307 -27.89 -2.93 1.92
C LYS A 307 -27.55 -3.83 3.09
N LEU A 308 -26.27 -3.90 3.43
CA LEU A 308 -25.73 -4.70 4.54
C LEU A 308 -25.57 -3.87 5.82
N ASP A 309 -26.09 -2.66 5.86
CA ASP A 309 -26.01 -1.78 7.01
C ASP A 309 -26.49 -2.46 8.31
N GLY A 310 -25.65 -2.44 9.35
CA GLY A 310 -25.87 -3.10 10.63
C GLY A 310 -25.55 -4.60 10.64
N HIS A 311 -25.18 -5.20 9.50
CA HIS A 311 -24.82 -6.62 9.47
C HIS A 311 -23.43 -6.85 10.08
N ARG A 312 -23.25 -8.06 10.63
CA ARG A 312 -21.99 -8.55 11.16
C ARG A 312 -21.66 -9.91 10.54
N PHE A 313 -20.40 -10.09 10.19
CA PHE A 313 -19.84 -11.29 9.59
C PHE A 313 -18.67 -11.80 10.43
N ASN A 314 -18.35 -13.09 10.35
CA ASN A 314 -17.24 -13.68 11.09
C ASN A 314 -15.88 -13.40 10.43
N SER A 315 -15.89 -13.13 9.13
CA SER A 315 -14.72 -12.84 8.31
C SER A 315 -15.04 -11.87 7.17
N LEU A 316 -14.02 -11.17 6.67
CA LEU A 316 -14.07 -10.47 5.37
C LEU A 316 -14.49 -11.38 4.21
N ARG A 317 -14.17 -12.68 4.28
CA ARG A 317 -14.51 -13.67 3.25
C ARG A 317 -16.01 -14.01 3.22
N ASP A 318 -16.69 -13.80 4.34
CA ASP A 318 -18.11 -14.12 4.48
C ASP A 318 -19.00 -13.00 3.92
N ILE A 319 -18.41 -11.88 3.50
CA ILE A 319 -19.08 -10.80 2.76
C ILE A 319 -19.29 -11.26 1.30
N ILE A 320 -19.95 -12.40 1.17
CA ILE A 320 -20.42 -13.00 -0.06
C ILE A 320 -21.76 -13.63 0.33
N SER A 321 -22.81 -12.82 0.34
CA SER A 321 -24.17 -13.35 0.33
C SER A 321 -24.83 -12.96 -0.99
N ASP A 322 -25.47 -13.95 -1.59
CA ASP A 322 -26.13 -13.89 -2.90
C ASP A 322 -26.89 -12.58 -3.13
N LEU A 323 -26.67 -12.00 -4.32
CA LEU A 323 -27.53 -10.97 -4.89
C LEU A 323 -28.83 -11.59 -5.38
#